data_AF-A0A1F1LCY6-F1
#
_entry.id   AF-A0A1F1LCY6-F1
#
_cell.length_a   1.000
_cell.length_b   1.000
_cell.length_c   1.000
_cell.angle_alpha   90.00
_cell.angle_beta   90.00
_cell.angle_gamma   90.00
#
_symmetry.space_group_name_H-M   'P 1'
#
loop_
_entity.id
_entity.type
_entity.pdbx_description
1 polymer ?
#
loop_
_entity_poly.entity_id
_entity_poly.type
_entity_poly.pdbx_seq_one_letter_code
_entity_poly.pdbx_strand_id
1 'polypeptide(L)'
;MDYNINGNDEVEQRVLGGGMSVVKKLNPFIVLQVLWIIEIYYLGLNAIMNSQILKEIIPGFKLPSLVQQYNCLILNWFNEWEEFVLFLAIGMLICGFMFAIIRGIPSMSQYKIINSYCVYGVDAGTWLLLIVLNYWFYKHIGIMFLLVPSIVFLLYKIILEIKKYFIK
;
A
#
# COMPACT_ATOMS: atom_id res chain seq x y z
N MET A 1 2.00 56.80 11.63
CA MET A 1 1.13 55.67 11.23
C MET A 1 2.06 54.61 10.70
N ASP A 2 2.56 53.78 11.60
CA ASP A 2 3.47 52.69 11.26
C ASP A 2 2.66 51.55 10.64
N TYR A 3 2.82 51.36 9.33
CA TYR A 3 2.29 50.19 8.65
C TYR A 3 3.13 48.98 9.07
N ASN A 4 2.47 48.06 9.77
CA ASN A 4 3.02 46.81 10.26
C ASN A 4 3.32 45.86 9.07
N ILE A 5 4.56 45.88 8.58
CA ILE A 5 5.04 45.04 7.46
C ILE A 5 5.45 43.62 7.93
N ASN A 6 5.54 43.37 9.24
CA ASN A 6 5.97 42.06 9.79
C ASN A 6 4.90 40.96 9.78
N GLY A 7 3.64 41.28 9.48
CA GLY A 7 2.53 40.32 9.58
C GLY A 7 2.48 39.29 8.44
N ASN A 8 2.96 39.64 7.23
CA ASN A 8 2.88 38.75 6.07
C ASN A 8 4.07 37.77 5.99
N ASP A 9 5.27 38.20 6.36
CA ASP A 9 6.47 37.36 6.30
C ASP A 9 6.40 36.21 7.32
N GLU A 10 5.79 36.42 8.48
CA GLU A 10 5.57 35.35 9.47
C GLU A 10 4.54 34.32 9.03
N VAL A 11 3.50 34.73 8.28
CA VAL A 11 2.48 33.81 7.77
C VAL A 11 3.04 33.00 6.60
N GLU A 12 3.81 33.64 5.71
CA GLU A 12 4.46 32.95 4.59
C GLU A 12 5.55 31.98 5.06
N GLN A 13 6.35 32.36 6.07
CA GLN A 13 7.33 31.45 6.69
C GLN A 13 6.70 30.29 7.49
N ARG A 14 5.52 30.48 8.11
CA ARG A 14 4.80 29.38 8.79
C ARG A 14 4.16 28.41 7.79
N VAL A 15 3.65 28.90 6.66
CA VAL A 15 3.08 28.05 5.59
C VAL A 15 4.18 27.29 4.85
N LEU A 16 5.29 27.95 4.51
CA LEU A 16 6.43 27.32 3.81
C LEU A 16 7.27 26.43 4.74
N GLY A 17 7.41 26.82 6.02
CA GLY A 17 8.09 26.04 7.06
C GLY A 17 7.34 24.76 7.45
N GLY A 18 6.00 24.83 7.48
CA GLY A 18 5.13 23.67 7.73
C GLY A 18 5.12 22.67 6.56
N GLY A 19 5.12 23.16 5.31
CA GLY A 19 5.20 22.30 4.13
C GLY A 19 6.54 21.57 4.00
N MET A 20 7.66 22.27 4.21
CA MET A 20 9.00 21.67 4.11
C MET A 20 9.35 20.71 5.25
N SER A 21 8.76 20.86 6.45
CA SER A 21 9.00 19.93 7.56
C SER A 21 8.20 18.62 7.43
N VAL A 22 7.03 18.65 6.80
CA VAL A 22 6.21 17.45 6.53
C VAL A 22 6.86 16.58 5.44
N VAL A 23 7.52 17.20 4.45
CA VAL A 23 8.24 16.46 3.40
C VAL A 23 9.52 15.79 3.93
N LYS A 24 10.12 16.30 5.01
CA LYS A 24 11.41 15.83 5.56
C LYS A 24 11.39 14.44 6.23
N LYS A 25 10.27 13.73 6.24
CA LYS A 25 10.19 12.37 6.79
C LYS A 25 9.13 11.48 6.14
N LEU A 26 8.85 11.69 4.86
CA LEU A 26 7.99 10.78 4.12
C LEU A 26 8.70 9.43 3.95
N ASN A 27 8.04 8.36 4.36
CA ASN A 27 8.51 7.00 4.11
C ASN A 27 8.73 6.86 2.59
N PRO A 28 9.91 6.43 2.10
CA PRO A 28 10.17 6.28 0.66
C PRO A 28 9.15 5.38 -0.05
N PHE A 29 8.45 4.52 0.70
CA PHE A 29 7.41 3.63 0.18
C PHE A 29 5.99 4.12 0.41
N ILE A 30 5.79 5.37 0.85
CA ILE A 30 4.46 5.91 1.15
C ILE A 30 3.52 5.85 -0.05
N VAL A 31 4.05 6.01 -1.27
CA VAL A 31 3.25 5.92 -2.50
C VAL A 31 2.69 4.51 -2.67
N LEU A 32 3.53 3.47 -2.50
CA LEU A 32 3.10 2.08 -2.61
C LEU A 32 2.11 1.70 -1.50
N GLN A 33 2.31 2.23 -0.29
CA GLN A 33 1.40 2.02 0.84
C GLN A 33 0.03 2.64 0.59
N VAL A 34 0.00 3.88 0.10
CA VAL A 34 -1.25 4.57 -0.24
C VAL A 34 -1.96 3.88 -1.39
N LEU A 35 -1.23 3.45 -2.43
CA LEU A 35 -1.77 2.67 -3.54
C LEU A 35 -2.43 1.37 -3.05
N TRP A 36 -1.75 0.64 -2.17
CA TRP A 36 -2.27 -0.58 -1.56
C TRP A 36 -3.55 -0.34 -0.75
N ILE A 37 -3.63 0.77 0.00
CA ILE A 37 -4.85 1.13 0.75
C ILE A 37 -6.00 1.45 -0.22
N ILE A 38 -5.75 2.27 -1.25
CA ILE A 38 -6.75 2.62 -2.26
C ILE A 38 -7.27 1.36 -2.97
N GLU A 39 -6.37 0.45 -3.31
CA GLU A 39 -6.70 -0.84 -3.89
C GLU A 39 -7.65 -1.65 -3.00
N ILE A 40 -7.37 -1.78 -1.70
CA ILE A 40 -8.26 -2.52 -0.78
C ILE A 40 -9.69 -1.95 -0.82
N TYR A 41 -9.83 -0.62 -0.74
CA TYR A 41 -11.15 0.00 -0.81
C TYR A 41 -11.82 -0.23 -2.17
N TYR A 42 -11.08 -0.10 -3.26
CA TYR A 42 -11.59 -0.30 -4.61
C TYR A 42 -12.06 -1.74 -4.85
N LEU A 43 -11.25 -2.73 -4.47
CA LEU A 43 -11.58 -4.14 -4.59
C LEU A 43 -12.70 -4.54 -3.64
N GLY A 44 -12.74 -3.99 -2.42
CA GLY A 44 -13.84 -4.19 -1.48
C GLY A 44 -15.18 -3.70 -2.03
N LEU A 45 -15.23 -2.51 -2.61
CA LEU A 45 -16.44 -1.99 -3.27
C LEU A 45 -16.86 -2.88 -4.44
N ASN A 46 -15.90 -3.32 -5.26
CA ASN A 46 -16.18 -4.25 -6.35
C ASN A 46 -16.72 -5.60 -5.85
N ALA A 47 -16.20 -6.11 -4.74
CA ALA A 47 -16.68 -7.35 -4.13
C ALA A 47 -18.13 -7.23 -3.65
N ILE A 48 -18.50 -6.07 -3.11
CA ILE A 48 -19.87 -5.73 -2.71
C ILE A 48 -20.77 -5.66 -3.95
N MET A 49 -20.38 -4.90 -4.97
CA MET A 49 -21.19 -4.69 -6.18
C MET A 49 -21.42 -5.97 -7.00
N ASN A 50 -20.43 -6.86 -7.04
CA ASN A 50 -20.52 -8.12 -7.74
C ASN A 50 -21.20 -9.22 -6.92
N SER A 51 -21.52 -8.96 -5.65
CA SER A 51 -22.19 -9.93 -4.79
C SER A 51 -23.64 -10.18 -5.20
N GLN A 52 -24.00 -11.45 -5.24
CA GLN A 52 -25.37 -11.90 -5.49
C GLN A 52 -26.29 -11.56 -4.30
N ILE A 53 -25.75 -11.64 -3.07
CA ILE A 53 -26.46 -11.31 -1.82
C ILE A 53 -26.95 -9.86 -1.83
N LEU A 54 -26.12 -8.93 -2.31
CA LEU A 54 -26.50 -7.51 -2.34
C LEU A 54 -27.62 -7.24 -3.36
N LYS A 55 -27.57 -7.92 -4.52
CA LYS A 55 -28.58 -7.79 -5.57
C LYS A 55 -29.95 -8.30 -5.13
N GLU A 56 -29.99 -9.25 -4.19
CA GLU A 56 -31.23 -9.74 -3.57
C GLU A 56 -31.78 -8.76 -2.50
N ILE A 57 -30.91 -8.10 -1.73
CA ILE A 57 -31.32 -7.16 -0.67
C ILE A 57 -31.77 -5.81 -1.25
N ILE A 58 -31.13 -5.33 -2.32
CA ILE A 58 -31.45 -4.04 -2.96
C ILE A 58 -31.82 -4.28 -4.43
N PRO A 59 -33.00 -4.83 -4.70
CA PRO A 59 -33.46 -5.10 -6.05
C PRO A 59 -33.61 -3.77 -6.82
N GLY A 60 -32.95 -3.69 -7.98
CA GLY A 60 -33.01 -2.52 -8.86
C GLY A 60 -31.82 -1.55 -8.74
N PHE A 61 -30.89 -1.77 -7.80
CA PHE A 61 -29.64 -1.01 -7.80
C PHE A 61 -28.82 -1.35 -9.05
N LYS A 62 -28.68 -0.36 -9.95
CA LYS A 62 -27.83 -0.44 -11.15
C LYS A 62 -26.93 0.78 -11.16
N LEU A 63 -25.64 0.56 -11.36
CA LEU A 63 -24.73 1.67 -11.60
C LEU A 63 -25.04 2.32 -12.95
N PRO A 64 -24.85 3.64 -13.08
CA PRO A 64 -24.82 4.29 -14.38
C PRO A 64 -23.81 3.60 -15.30
N SER A 65 -24.18 3.42 -16.56
CA SER A 65 -23.38 2.69 -17.55
C SER A 65 -21.95 3.22 -17.68
N LEU A 66 -21.79 4.55 -17.60
CA LEU A 66 -20.48 5.20 -17.66
C LEU A 66 -19.57 4.78 -16.48
N VAL A 67 -20.12 4.71 -15.27
CA VAL A 67 -19.34 4.31 -14.08
C VAL A 67 -18.96 2.83 -14.18
N GLN A 68 -19.87 2.00 -14.66
CA GLN A 68 -19.60 0.58 -14.90
C GLN A 68 -18.47 0.39 -15.94
N GLN A 69 -18.45 1.18 -17.02
CA GLN A 69 -17.39 1.12 -18.03
C GLN A 69 -16.02 1.46 -17.44
N TYR A 70 -15.91 2.54 -16.67
CA TYR A 70 -14.65 2.90 -16.00
C TYR A 70 -14.18 1.82 -15.02
N ASN A 71 -15.11 1.26 -14.23
CA ASN A 71 -14.80 0.18 -13.30
C ASN A 71 -14.28 -1.08 -14.02
N CYS A 72 -14.92 -1.48 -15.12
CA CYS A 72 -14.45 -2.58 -15.96
C CYS A 72 -13.08 -2.28 -16.57
N LEU A 73 -12.83 -1.05 -17.02
CA LEU A 73 -11.52 -0.65 -17.56
C LEU A 73 -10.42 -0.80 -16.50
N ILE A 74 -10.66 -0.30 -15.28
CA ILE A 74 -9.69 -0.41 -14.18
C ILE A 74 -9.44 -1.89 -13.83
N LEU A 75 -10.50 -2.71 -13.71
CA LEU A 75 -10.33 -4.15 -13.43
C LEU A 75 -9.56 -4.88 -14.54
N ASN A 76 -9.79 -4.52 -15.80
CA ASN A 76 -9.05 -5.08 -16.93
C ASN A 76 -7.57 -4.71 -16.84
N TRP A 77 -7.24 -3.49 -16.44
CA TRP A 77 -5.84 -3.09 -16.20
C TRP A 77 -5.21 -3.92 -15.08
N PHE A 78 -5.91 -4.17 -13.97
CA PHE A 78 -5.40 -5.09 -12.94
C PHE A 78 -5.11 -6.48 -13.53
N ASN A 79 -6.03 -7.04 -14.30
CA ASN A 79 -5.87 -8.36 -14.89
C ASN A 79 -4.76 -8.44 -15.95
N GLU A 80 -4.55 -7.39 -16.74
CA GLU A 80 -3.52 -7.35 -17.78
C GLU A 80 -2.12 -7.19 -17.19
N TRP A 81 -1.99 -6.39 -16.13
CA TRP A 81 -0.69 -6.07 -15.53
C TRP A 81 -0.32 -6.98 -14.35
N GLU A 82 -1.22 -7.85 -13.85
CA GLU A 82 -0.98 -8.66 -12.65
C GLU A 82 0.32 -9.48 -12.73
N GLU A 83 0.56 -10.15 -13.86
CA GLU A 83 1.74 -11.01 -14.04
C GLU A 83 3.03 -10.19 -14.11
N PHE A 84 2.98 -9.02 -14.76
CA PHE A 84 4.13 -8.13 -14.86
C PHE A 84 4.50 -7.54 -13.49
N VAL A 85 3.51 -7.08 -12.72
CA VAL A 85 3.74 -6.54 -11.38
C VAL A 85 4.24 -7.65 -10.45
N LEU A 86 3.75 -8.88 -10.59
CA LEU A 86 4.26 -10.05 -9.85
C LEU A 86 5.74 -10.31 -10.17
N PHE A 87 6.08 -10.33 -11.46
CA PHE A 87 7.46 -10.48 -11.91
C PHE A 87 8.37 -9.38 -11.33
N LEU A 88 7.92 -8.12 -11.37
CA LEU A 88 8.65 -6.99 -10.79
C LEU A 88 8.83 -7.13 -9.28
N ALA A 89 7.78 -7.54 -8.56
CA ALA A 89 7.82 -7.76 -7.12
C ALA A 89 8.87 -8.83 -6.75
N ILE A 90 8.82 -9.99 -7.42
CA ILE A 90 9.76 -11.10 -7.20
C ILE A 90 11.19 -10.66 -7.56
N GLY A 91 11.38 -9.99 -8.71
CA GLY A 91 12.68 -9.48 -9.13
C GLY A 91 13.28 -8.51 -8.11
N MET A 92 12.48 -7.57 -7.60
CA MET A 92 12.91 -6.62 -6.57
C MET A 92 13.26 -7.31 -5.25
N LEU A 93 12.51 -8.33 -4.84
CA LEU A 93 12.84 -9.15 -3.67
C LEU A 93 14.18 -9.85 -3.85
N ILE A 94 14.39 -10.58 -4.96
CA ILE A 94 15.63 -11.31 -5.23
C ILE A 94 16.82 -10.34 -5.25
N CYS A 95 16.73 -9.25 -6.01
CA CYS A 95 17.78 -8.24 -6.06
C CYS A 95 18.02 -7.62 -4.67
N GLY A 96 16.95 -7.26 -3.95
CA GLY A 96 17.03 -6.70 -2.60
C GLY A 96 17.73 -7.63 -1.60
N PHE A 97 17.44 -8.93 -1.64
CA PHE A 97 18.13 -9.93 -0.83
C PHE A 97 19.62 -10.03 -1.19
N MET A 98 19.95 -10.04 -2.48
CA MET A 98 21.36 -10.04 -2.92
C MET A 98 22.10 -8.80 -2.43
N PHE A 99 21.49 -7.61 -2.51
CA PHE A 99 22.07 -6.37 -1.99
C PHE A 99 22.16 -6.35 -0.45
N ALA A 100 21.24 -7.01 0.25
CA ALA A 100 21.32 -7.18 1.70
C ALA A 100 22.55 -8.01 2.12
N ILE A 101 22.98 -8.99 1.30
CA ILE A 101 24.22 -9.74 1.53
C ILE A 101 25.45 -8.83 1.40
N ILE A 102 25.45 -7.90 0.43
CA ILE A 102 26.55 -6.93 0.23
C ILE A 102 26.77 -6.06 1.47
N ARG A 103 25.70 -5.73 2.21
CA ARG A 103 25.79 -5.02 3.49
C ARG A 103 26.62 -5.77 4.54
N GLY A 104 26.70 -7.10 4.46
CA GLY A 104 27.52 -7.92 5.34
C GLY A 104 29.02 -7.81 5.10
N ILE A 105 29.46 -7.19 3.99
CA ILE A 105 30.87 -7.01 3.67
C ILE A 105 31.41 -5.80 4.44
N PRO A 106 32.42 -5.97 5.34
CA PRO A 106 32.89 -4.89 6.21
C PRO A 106 33.35 -3.64 5.45
N SER A 107 34.00 -3.81 4.30
CA SER A 107 34.50 -2.71 3.44
C SER A 107 33.37 -1.87 2.83
N MET A 108 32.22 -2.49 2.51
CA MET A 108 31.08 -1.81 1.89
C MET A 108 30.09 -1.25 2.92
N SER A 109 30.01 -1.88 4.10
CA SER A 109 29.09 -1.50 5.19
C SER A 109 29.32 -0.09 5.76
N GLN A 110 30.53 0.46 5.57
CA GLN A 110 30.92 1.78 6.06
C GLN A 110 30.24 2.93 5.29
N TYR A 111 29.74 2.66 4.08
CA TYR A 111 29.05 3.67 3.28
C TYR A 111 27.57 3.76 3.65
N LYS A 112 27.18 4.92 4.19
CA LYS A 112 25.79 5.21 4.61
C LYS A 112 24.76 4.96 3.50
N ILE A 113 25.11 5.23 2.23
CA ILE A 113 24.24 5.02 1.07
C ILE A 113 23.95 3.52 0.89
N ILE A 114 24.98 2.68 0.88
CA ILE A 114 24.84 1.22 0.74
C ILE A 114 23.97 0.69 1.89
N ASN A 115 24.28 1.10 3.11
CA ASN A 115 23.55 0.66 4.30
C ASN A 115 22.07 1.08 4.32
N SER A 116 21.74 2.26 3.77
CA SER A 116 20.36 2.77 3.71
C SER A 116 19.54 2.19 2.56
N TYR A 117 20.10 2.10 1.34
CA TYR A 117 19.32 1.81 0.14
C TYR A 117 19.33 0.32 -0.27
N CYS A 118 20.27 -0.50 0.23
CA CYS A 118 20.33 -1.92 -0.14
C CYS A 118 19.08 -2.73 0.26
N VAL A 119 18.31 -2.27 1.25
CA VAL A 119 17.09 -2.94 1.72
C VAL A 119 15.86 -2.50 0.92
N TYR A 120 15.96 -1.43 0.12
CA TYR A 120 14.79 -0.82 -0.53
C TYR A 120 14.14 -1.76 -1.55
N GLY A 121 14.92 -2.63 -2.19
CA GLY A 121 14.37 -3.66 -3.09
C GLY A 121 13.46 -4.65 -2.35
N VAL A 122 13.81 -5.01 -1.10
CA VAL A 122 12.98 -5.91 -0.28
C VAL A 122 11.68 -5.21 0.12
N ASP A 123 11.77 -3.97 0.57
CA ASP A 123 10.60 -3.20 1.01
C ASP A 123 9.64 -2.92 -0.16
N ALA A 124 10.15 -2.39 -1.28
CA ALA A 124 9.33 -2.11 -2.46
C ALA A 124 8.75 -3.39 -3.08
N GLY A 125 9.57 -4.46 -3.17
CA GLY A 125 9.13 -5.76 -3.65
C GLY A 125 8.00 -6.34 -2.79
N THR A 126 8.09 -6.18 -1.46
CA THR A 126 7.05 -6.62 -0.52
C THR A 126 5.74 -5.86 -0.73
N TRP A 127 5.78 -4.54 -0.89
CA TRP A 127 4.57 -3.75 -1.14
C TRP A 127 3.92 -4.07 -2.49
N LEU A 128 4.71 -4.25 -3.56
CA LEU A 128 4.17 -4.68 -4.85
C LEU A 128 3.57 -6.09 -4.77
N LEU A 129 4.21 -7.00 -4.03
CA LEU A 129 3.68 -8.34 -3.81
C LEU A 129 2.33 -8.29 -3.08
N LEU A 130 2.20 -7.44 -2.05
CA LEU A 130 0.94 -7.24 -1.34
C LEU A 130 -0.19 -6.75 -2.24
N ILE A 131 0.11 -5.85 -3.19
CA ILE A 131 -0.85 -5.36 -4.17
C ILE A 131 -1.35 -6.52 -5.06
N VAL A 132 -0.43 -7.25 -5.67
CA VAL A 132 -0.81 -8.41 -6.52
C VAL A 132 -1.58 -9.46 -5.74
N LEU A 133 -1.15 -9.78 -4.52
CA LEU A 133 -1.83 -10.76 -3.67
C LEU A 133 -3.24 -10.31 -3.31
N ASN A 134 -3.47 -9.03 -3.02
CA ASN A 134 -4.81 -8.50 -2.76
C ASN A 134 -5.74 -8.71 -3.95
N TYR A 135 -5.28 -8.34 -5.15
CA TYR A 135 -6.07 -8.55 -6.36
C TYR A 135 -6.36 -10.04 -6.60
N TRP A 136 -5.36 -10.89 -6.41
CA TRP A 136 -5.51 -12.34 -6.53
C TRP A 136 -6.52 -12.89 -5.51
N PHE A 137 -6.47 -12.46 -4.24
CA PHE A 137 -7.46 -12.83 -3.24
C PHE A 137 -8.86 -12.41 -3.66
N TYR A 138 -9.05 -11.15 -4.05
CA TYR A 138 -10.33 -10.63 -4.54
C TYR A 138 -10.92 -11.52 -5.66
N LYS A 139 -10.11 -11.90 -6.66
CA LYS A 139 -10.52 -12.74 -7.79
C LYS A 139 -11.01 -14.13 -7.35
N HIS A 140 -10.46 -14.69 -6.27
CA HIS A 140 -10.77 -16.07 -5.83
C HIS A 140 -11.85 -16.16 -4.75
N ILE A 141 -11.92 -15.20 -3.82
CA ILE A 141 -12.81 -15.29 -2.64
C ILE A 141 -14.04 -14.39 -2.74
N GLY A 142 -14.12 -13.50 -3.73
CA GLY A 142 -15.30 -12.66 -3.98
C GLY A 142 -15.67 -11.77 -2.78
N ILE A 143 -16.94 -11.79 -2.36
CA ILE A 143 -17.42 -10.96 -1.23
C ILE A 143 -16.70 -11.23 0.10
N MET A 144 -16.15 -12.43 0.29
CA MET A 144 -15.37 -12.77 1.49
C MET A 144 -14.08 -11.94 1.61
N PHE A 145 -13.66 -11.25 0.54
CA PHE A 145 -12.52 -10.34 0.54
C PHE A 145 -12.64 -9.25 1.61
N LEU A 146 -13.85 -8.79 1.90
CA LEU A 146 -14.11 -7.78 2.94
C LEU A 146 -13.71 -8.25 4.34
N LEU A 147 -13.63 -9.56 4.56
CA LEU A 147 -13.23 -10.14 5.84
C LEU A 147 -11.70 -10.25 5.98
N VAL A 148 -10.93 -10.07 4.91
CA VAL A 148 -9.47 -10.21 4.92
C VAL A 148 -8.82 -9.34 6.00
N PRO A 149 -9.12 -8.03 6.14
CA PRO A 149 -8.53 -7.20 7.20
C PRO A 149 -8.86 -7.71 8.62
N SER A 150 -10.10 -8.17 8.83
CA SER A 150 -10.55 -8.73 10.11
C SER A 150 -9.83 -10.05 10.44
N ILE A 151 -9.63 -10.91 9.43
CA ILE A 151 -8.88 -12.16 9.57
C ILE A 151 -7.42 -11.86 9.91
N VAL A 152 -6.77 -10.92 9.22
CA VAL A 152 -5.40 -10.50 9.51
C VAL A 152 -5.28 -9.98 10.95
N PHE A 153 -6.22 -9.16 11.40
CA PHE A 153 -6.24 -8.66 12.77
C PHE A 153 -6.40 -9.78 13.82
N LEU A 154 -7.28 -10.76 13.55
CA LEU A 154 -7.47 -11.91 14.43
C LEU A 154 -6.21 -12.78 14.49
N LEU A 155 -5.58 -13.07 13.35
CA LEU A 155 -4.32 -13.80 13.29
C LEU A 155 -3.21 -13.08 14.07
N TYR A 156 -3.10 -11.76 13.92
CA TYR A 156 -2.16 -10.94 14.68
C TYR A 156 -2.38 -11.09 16.19
N LYS A 157 -3.64 -10.99 16.67
CA LYS A 157 -3.96 -11.19 18.09
C LYS A 157 -3.61 -12.59 18.59
N ILE A 158 -3.91 -13.63 17.80
CA ILE A 158 -3.58 -15.01 18.15
C ILE A 158 -2.07 -15.19 18.29
N ILE A 159 -1.29 -14.69 17.34
CA ILE A 159 0.18 -14.75 17.39
C ILE A 159 0.71 -14.01 18.63
N LEU A 160 0.12 -12.85 18.97
CA LEU A 160 0.50 -12.09 20.15
C LEU A 160 0.23 -12.87 21.44
N GLU A 161 -0.94 -13.52 21.55
CA GLU A 161 -1.26 -14.36 22.70
C GLU A 161 -0.34 -15.59 22.78
N ILE A 162 -0.11 -16.31 21.68
CA ILE A 162 0.83 -17.45 21.65
C ILE A 162 2.22 -17.04 22.13
N LYS A 163 2.73 -15.87 21.69
CA LYS A 163 4.01 -15.34 22.16
C LYS A 163 4.04 -15.11 23.68
N LYS A 164 2.94 -14.65 24.28
CA LYS A 164 2.86 -14.49 25.74
C LYS A 164 2.92 -15.83 26.49
N TYR A 165 2.36 -16.89 25.93
CA TYR A 165 2.40 -18.23 26.53
C TYR A 165 3.75 -18.93 26.35
N PHE A 166 4.48 -18.65 25.27
CA PHE A 166 5.82 -19.23 25.02
C PHE A 166 6.99 -18.45 25.63
N ILE A 167 6.80 -17.18 26.01
CA ILE A 167 7.80 -16.34 26.72
C ILE A 167 7.44 -16.29 28.22
N LYS A 168 7.08 -17.44 28.79
CA LYS A 168 6.86 -17.62 30.22
C LYS A 168 7.63 -18.86 30.65
#